data_AF-A0A0G0K801-F1
#
_entry.id   AF-A0A0G0K801-F1
#
_cell.length_a   1.000
_cell.length_b   1.000
_cell.length_c   1.000
_cell.angle_alpha   90.00
_cell.angle_beta   90.00
_cell.angle_gamma   90.00
#
_symmetry.space_group_name_H-M   'P 1'
#
loop_
_entity.id
_entity.type
_entity.pdbx_description
1 polymer ?
#
loop_
_entity_poly.entity_id
_entity_poly.type
_entity_poly.pdbx_seq_one_letter_code
_entity_poly.pdbx_strand_id
1 'polypeptide(L)'
;MPKFFLAVFLLILVFSLFVGARTALGDELDDINKQIEELTQALNQSKEATTPLETQVKGIQDRVAFIEQDIAKKKASIEKGYEDLATQTDELNAAIRNYYIKSYYNSPILIFLSSNSASQITQILAYQKAAADQDKRIITNIALSIQSLEERKLNLESEQGRLAVTKENLDKIIKEAKIYQGVLSGKIAELTARQQEIINARSGTFTATIGDSNLADDYYASINGFRESAPGGYFAAFSFGAYTHRKGMSQYGARGRAQSGQNYKQILAHYFGKEPNSRDTGGTIKVAGYGDMDFEGKYLLGIAEMPSSWHPEALKAQAVAARTYAVRYKDQGSEICTNEACQVYNDGKANNPPAEWRAAVEATRGEVIDGVVTYYASTHGGFTTTSGWDTTDGGGGGNFIEKAWDKIGGSPWLYKAWYTQGYSVNSAKCGRSNPWLSPEEMADIVNTAIALKSGGIDTSRITPVTTECWGGNPYSMSELRSVTPGGISQATSVSVSQGNGTTSQVTINGITLSGDEFKKAFNLRAPGHLSIPQSGFAFFNIEKK
;
A
#
# COMPACT_ATOMS: atom_id res chain seq x y z
N MET A 1 40.95 0.45 3.00
CA MET A 1 39.97 1.49 2.58
C MET A 1 40.28 2.19 1.23
N PRO A 2 41.53 2.52 0.83
CA PRO A 2 41.72 3.27 -0.43
C PRO A 2 41.59 2.42 -1.72
N LYS A 3 41.88 1.12 -1.65
CA LYS A 3 41.86 0.23 -2.83
C LYS A 3 40.45 -0.18 -3.30
N PHE A 4 39.47 -0.16 -2.40
CA PHE A 4 38.08 -0.52 -2.72
C PHE A 4 37.34 0.64 -3.40
N PHE A 5 37.54 1.86 -2.91
CA PHE A 5 37.01 3.07 -3.55
C PHE A 5 37.60 3.31 -4.95
N LEU A 6 38.89 2.99 -5.16
CA LEU A 6 39.52 3.11 -6.47
C LEU A 6 38.93 2.13 -7.50
N ALA A 7 38.60 0.90 -7.07
CA ALA A 7 37.98 -0.11 -7.93
C ALA A 7 36.53 0.24 -8.31
N VAL A 8 35.76 0.82 -7.38
CA VAL A 8 34.38 1.24 -7.61
C VAL A 8 34.31 2.47 -8.55
N PHE A 9 35.24 3.42 -8.40
CA PHE A 9 35.29 4.59 -9.26
C PHE A 9 35.72 4.25 -10.70
N LEU A 10 36.64 3.28 -10.86
CA LEU A 10 37.05 2.78 -12.18
C LEU A 10 35.92 2.05 -12.92
N LEU A 11 35.06 1.33 -12.20
CA LEU A 11 33.91 0.63 -12.78
C LEU A 11 32.84 1.60 -13.32
N ILE A 12 32.60 2.71 -12.61
CA ILE A 12 31.68 3.79 -13.04
C ILE A 12 32.22 4.50 -14.30
N LEU A 13 33.55 4.67 -14.39
CA LEU A 13 34.19 5.39 -15.49
C LEU A 13 34.25 4.56 -16.78
N VAL A 14 34.41 3.23 -16.67
CA VAL A 14 34.31 2.30 -17.81
C VAL A 14 32.85 2.17 -18.29
N PHE A 15 31.87 2.27 -17.40
CA PHE A 15 30.44 2.23 -17.74
C PHE A 15 29.97 3.46 -18.54
N SER A 16 30.62 4.61 -18.32
CA SER A 16 30.32 5.86 -19.02
C SER A 16 30.75 5.87 -20.48
N LEU A 17 31.68 4.98 -20.87
CA LEU A 17 32.28 4.91 -22.20
C LEU A 17 31.54 3.98 -23.18
N PHE A 18 30.56 3.19 -22.70
CA PHE A 18 29.80 2.25 -23.54
C PHE A 18 28.47 2.80 -24.09
N VAL A 19 28.10 4.06 -23.80
CA VAL A 19 26.84 4.69 -24.27
C VAL A 19 26.92 5.15 -25.75
N GLY A 20 27.81 4.57 -26.54
CA GLY A 20 28.16 5.03 -27.88
C GLY A 20 28.00 3.99 -28.99
N ALA A 21 26.96 3.16 -28.98
CA ALA A 21 26.64 2.32 -30.15
C ALA A 21 25.14 2.14 -30.30
N ARG A 22 24.60 2.52 -31.46
CA ARG A 22 23.21 2.22 -31.84
C ARG A 22 23.10 0.72 -32.11
N THR A 23 22.48 -0.03 -31.21
CA THR A 23 22.20 -1.47 -31.37
C THR A 23 20.70 -1.73 -31.49
N ALA A 24 20.37 -2.80 -32.23
CA ALA A 24 19.00 -3.16 -32.57
C ALA A 24 18.20 -3.55 -31.33
N LEU A 25 16.89 -3.24 -31.33
CA LEU A 25 15.94 -3.46 -30.23
C LEU A 25 15.95 -4.87 -29.61
N GLY A 26 16.45 -5.89 -30.33
CA GLY A 26 16.66 -7.27 -29.85
C GLY A 26 17.62 -7.37 -28.67
N ASP A 27 18.80 -6.75 -28.80
CA ASP A 27 19.90 -6.82 -27.83
C ASP A 27 19.59 -6.04 -26.53
N GLU A 28 18.74 -5.01 -26.59
CA GLU A 28 18.38 -4.18 -25.43
C GLU A 28 17.61 -4.99 -24.37
N LEU A 29 16.73 -5.93 -24.78
CA LEU A 29 15.95 -6.73 -23.83
C LEU A 29 16.83 -7.77 -23.11
N ASP A 30 17.72 -8.43 -23.84
CA ASP A 30 18.63 -9.43 -23.27
C ASP A 30 19.65 -8.77 -22.33
N ASP A 31 20.13 -7.56 -22.66
CA ASP A 31 21.01 -6.79 -21.78
C ASP A 31 20.28 -6.33 -20.51
N ILE A 32 19.04 -5.85 -20.61
CA ILE A 32 18.22 -5.49 -19.45
C ILE A 32 17.92 -6.73 -18.57
N ASN A 33 17.63 -7.88 -19.18
CA ASN A 33 17.44 -9.14 -18.44
C ASN A 33 18.67 -9.47 -17.60
N LYS A 34 19.86 -9.40 -18.22
CA LYS A 34 21.13 -9.66 -17.56
C LYS A 34 21.40 -8.66 -16.44
N GLN A 35 21.13 -7.38 -16.65
CA GLN A 35 21.29 -6.35 -15.62
C GLN A 35 20.34 -6.57 -14.43
N ILE A 36 19.09 -6.96 -14.66
CA ILE A 36 18.13 -7.31 -13.60
C ILE A 36 18.64 -8.51 -12.80
N GLU A 37 19.15 -9.54 -13.48
CA GLU A 37 19.66 -10.76 -12.86
C GLU A 37 20.88 -10.46 -11.96
N GLU A 38 21.84 -9.68 -12.47
CA GLU A 38 23.04 -9.24 -11.75
C GLU A 38 22.70 -8.37 -10.52
N LEU A 39 21.79 -7.39 -10.68
CA LEU A 39 21.36 -6.54 -9.57
C LEU A 39 20.55 -7.30 -8.53
N THR A 40 19.73 -8.26 -8.95
CA THR A 40 18.97 -9.14 -8.05
C THR A 40 19.92 -10.03 -7.25
N GLN A 41 20.94 -10.58 -7.91
CA GLN A 41 21.98 -11.34 -7.24
C GLN A 41 22.75 -10.47 -6.22
N ALA A 42 23.13 -9.25 -6.59
CA ALA A 42 23.81 -8.32 -5.69
C ALA A 42 22.92 -7.91 -4.49
N LEU A 43 21.62 -7.71 -4.71
CA LEU A 43 20.65 -7.43 -3.64
C LEU A 43 20.51 -8.63 -2.69
N ASN A 44 20.42 -9.85 -3.23
CA ASN A 44 20.32 -11.06 -2.42
C ASN A 44 21.60 -11.31 -1.62
N GLN A 45 22.78 -11.14 -2.21
CA GLN A 45 24.06 -11.20 -1.50
C GLN A 45 24.16 -10.13 -0.40
N SER A 46 23.69 -8.91 -0.66
CA SER A 46 23.64 -7.85 0.35
C SER A 46 22.70 -8.23 1.49
N LYS A 47 21.50 -8.76 1.20
CA LYS A 47 20.55 -9.23 2.21
C LYS A 47 21.15 -10.37 3.04
N GLU A 48 21.68 -11.42 2.39
CA GLU A 48 22.33 -12.56 3.04
C GLU A 48 23.52 -12.15 3.91
N ALA A 49 24.31 -11.17 3.49
CA ALA A 49 25.39 -10.63 4.31
C ALA A 49 24.87 -9.84 5.52
N THR A 50 23.74 -9.12 5.37
CA THR A 50 23.16 -8.29 6.43
C THR A 50 22.31 -9.05 7.45
N THR A 51 21.64 -10.16 7.09
CA THR A 51 20.76 -10.89 8.02
C THR A 51 21.48 -11.45 9.25
N PRO A 52 22.68 -12.06 9.14
CA PRO A 52 23.48 -12.46 10.30
C PRO A 52 23.96 -11.25 11.11
N LEU A 53 24.33 -10.15 10.43
CA LEU A 53 24.77 -8.92 11.06
C LEU A 53 23.63 -8.26 11.85
N GLU A 54 22.40 -8.24 11.35
CA GLU A 54 21.23 -7.70 12.07
C GLU A 54 20.94 -8.48 13.36
N THR A 55 21.09 -9.82 13.31
CA THR A 55 20.94 -10.68 14.50
C THR A 55 22.06 -10.43 15.51
N GLN A 56 23.31 -10.29 15.04
CA GLN A 56 24.46 -9.96 15.89
C GLN A 56 24.34 -8.56 16.49
N VAL A 57 23.88 -7.57 15.71
CA VAL A 57 23.65 -6.21 16.16
C VAL A 57 22.55 -6.17 17.21
N LYS A 58 21.45 -6.92 17.03
CA LYS A 58 20.42 -7.04 18.06
C LYS A 58 20.98 -7.60 19.38
N GLY A 59 21.80 -8.66 19.31
CA GLY A 59 22.48 -9.19 20.48
C GLY A 59 23.48 -8.21 21.11
N ILE A 60 24.13 -7.36 20.31
CA ILE A 60 25.00 -6.27 20.79
C ILE A 60 24.16 -5.16 21.42
N GLN A 61 23.00 -4.81 20.87
CA GLN A 61 22.07 -3.83 21.44
C GLN A 61 21.53 -4.30 22.78
N ASP A 62 21.19 -5.58 22.92
CA ASP A 62 20.76 -6.18 24.19
C ASP A 62 21.89 -6.14 25.23
N ARG A 63 23.13 -6.43 24.82
CA ARG A 63 24.33 -6.29 25.67
C ARG A 63 24.60 -4.83 26.06
N VAL A 64 24.43 -3.89 25.14
CA VAL A 64 24.55 -2.45 25.38
C VAL A 64 23.51 -2.00 26.40
N ALA A 65 22.24 -2.43 26.27
CA ALA A 65 21.20 -2.13 27.24
C ALA A 65 21.50 -2.71 28.64
N PHE A 66 22.08 -3.92 28.69
CA PHE A 66 22.56 -4.50 29.94
C PHE A 66 23.72 -3.70 30.57
N ILE A 67 24.70 -3.28 29.75
CA ILE A 67 25.83 -2.46 30.19
C ILE A 67 25.34 -1.08 30.68
N GLU A 68 24.33 -0.49 30.04
CA GLU A 68 23.71 0.76 30.50
C GLU A 68 23.07 0.61 31.88
N GLN A 69 22.37 -0.50 32.14
CA GLN A 69 21.85 -0.81 33.47
C GLN A 69 22.97 -1.03 34.49
N ASP A 70 24.06 -1.70 34.11
CA ASP A 70 25.22 -1.92 34.98
C ASP A 70 25.93 -0.59 35.32
N ILE A 71 26.14 0.27 34.33
CA ILE A 71 26.67 1.64 34.49
C ILE A 71 25.77 2.45 35.43
N ALA A 72 24.44 2.35 35.30
CA ALA A 72 23.51 3.02 36.20
C ALA A 72 23.63 2.53 37.65
N LYS A 73 23.78 1.21 37.85
CA LYS A 73 24.00 0.63 39.19
C LYS A 73 25.35 1.03 39.78
N LYS A 74 26.42 1.01 38.99
CA LYS A 74 27.76 1.46 39.39
C LYS A 74 27.75 2.94 39.78
N LYS A 75 27.07 3.79 38.99
CA LYS A 75 26.89 5.22 39.29
C LYS A 75 26.16 5.41 40.62
N ALA A 76 25.03 4.73 40.82
CA ALA A 76 24.28 4.81 42.08
C ALA A 76 25.10 4.30 43.29
N SER A 77 25.93 3.26 43.10
CA SER A 77 26.80 2.75 44.16
C SER A 77 27.96 3.70 44.49
N ILE A 78 28.47 4.44 43.50
CA ILE A 78 29.49 5.49 43.71
C ILE A 78 28.85 6.70 44.41
N GLU A 79 27.65 7.12 43.99
CA GLU A 79 26.88 8.20 44.65
C GLU A 79 26.64 7.86 46.12
N LYS A 80 26.13 6.66 46.41
CA LYS A 80 25.98 6.17 47.79
C LYS A 80 27.30 6.14 48.56
N GLY A 81 28.40 5.74 47.91
CA GLY A 81 29.72 5.76 48.54
C GLY A 81 30.19 7.16 48.92
N TYR A 82 29.87 8.18 48.11
CA TYR A 82 30.11 9.58 48.46
C TYR A 82 29.21 10.08 49.60
N GLU A 83 27.95 9.61 49.68
CA GLU A 83 27.06 9.90 50.82
C GLU A 83 27.56 9.27 52.13
N ASP A 84 28.00 8.00 52.08
CA ASP A 84 28.59 7.30 53.21
C ASP A 84 29.88 7.99 53.66
N LEU A 85 30.72 8.42 52.72
CA LEU A 85 31.93 9.19 52.99
C LEU A 85 31.63 10.55 53.62
N ALA A 86 30.57 11.24 53.19
CA ALA A 86 30.14 12.49 53.80
C ALA A 86 29.78 12.29 55.28
N THR A 87 29.10 11.18 55.59
CA THR A 87 28.76 10.80 56.98
C THR A 87 30.01 10.45 57.80
N GLN A 88 30.95 9.71 57.21
CA GLN A 88 32.24 9.37 57.84
C GLN A 88 33.16 10.58 58.02
N THR A 89 32.99 11.63 57.21
CA THR A 89 33.78 12.88 57.32
C THR A 89 33.47 13.61 58.62
N ASP A 90 32.23 13.55 59.12
CA ASP A 90 31.87 14.11 60.42
C ASP A 90 32.51 13.34 61.58
N GLU A 91 32.54 12.00 61.49
CA GLU A 91 33.24 11.14 62.46
C GLU A 91 34.77 11.37 62.43
N LEU A 92 35.34 11.52 61.23
CA LEU A 92 36.74 11.85 61.03
C LEU A 92 37.09 13.22 61.62
N ASN A 93 36.27 14.24 61.35
CA ASN A 93 36.45 15.58 61.90
C ASN A 93 36.37 15.56 63.44
N ALA A 94 35.45 14.78 64.01
CA ALA A 94 35.36 14.58 65.44
C ALA A 94 36.58 13.83 66.01
N ALA A 95 37.06 12.79 65.33
CA ALA A 95 38.25 12.02 65.71
C ALA A 95 39.53 12.88 65.66
N ILE A 96 39.74 13.64 64.57
CA ILE A 96 40.86 14.58 64.41
C ILE A 96 40.78 15.67 65.49
N ARG A 97 39.61 16.24 65.73
CA ARG A 97 39.41 17.24 66.79
C ARG A 97 39.71 16.67 68.17
N ASN A 98 39.24 15.47 68.48
CA ASN A 98 39.50 14.78 69.75
C ASN A 98 40.99 14.45 69.91
N TYR A 99 41.64 13.97 68.85
CA TYR A 99 43.07 13.73 68.82
C TYR A 99 43.86 15.02 69.07
N TYR A 100 43.50 16.11 68.38
CA TYR A 100 44.13 17.43 68.55
C TYR A 100 43.98 17.98 69.98
N ILE A 101 42.76 17.96 70.53
CA ILE A 101 42.49 18.35 71.94
C ILE A 101 43.34 17.50 72.89
N LYS A 102 43.32 16.17 72.75
CA LYS A 102 44.09 15.26 73.61
C LYS A 102 45.60 15.47 73.47
N SER A 103 46.09 15.85 72.29
CA SER A 103 47.52 16.13 72.05
C SER A 103 47.99 17.42 72.73
N TYR A 104 47.09 18.39 72.93
CA TYR A 104 47.40 19.66 73.58
C TYR A 104 47.31 19.59 75.11
N TYR A 105 46.37 18.81 75.66
CA TYR A 105 46.12 18.74 77.11
C TYR A 105 46.85 17.59 77.84
N ASN A 106 47.39 16.59 77.13
CA ASN A 106 48.13 15.49 77.77
C ASN A 106 49.63 15.78 77.86
N SER A 107 50.08 16.32 79.00
CA SER A 107 51.50 16.33 79.33
C SER A 107 51.90 14.96 79.92
N PRO A 108 52.91 14.26 79.35
CA PRO A 108 53.43 13.00 79.90
C PRO A 108 53.87 13.14 81.37
N ILE A 109 54.29 14.34 81.75
CA ILE A 109 54.72 14.68 83.11
C ILE A 109 53.53 14.75 84.07
N LEU A 110 52.37 15.27 83.63
CA LEU A 110 51.16 15.33 84.47
C LEU A 110 50.61 13.92 84.78
N ILE A 111 50.66 13.00 83.80
CA ILE A 111 50.24 11.60 83.97
C ILE A 111 51.13 10.87 84.98
N PHE A 112 52.43 11.18 85.00
CA PHE A 112 53.39 10.64 85.95
C PHE A 112 53.16 11.19 87.37
N LEU A 113 52.82 12.48 87.50
CA LEU A 113 52.59 13.15 88.78
C LEU A 113 51.21 12.87 89.41
N SER A 114 50.20 12.51 88.61
CA SER A 114 48.83 12.26 89.09
C SER A 114 48.52 10.79 89.39
N SER A 115 49.48 9.88 89.22
CA SER A 115 49.27 8.42 89.33
C SER A 115 49.85 7.86 90.62
N ASN A 116 49.08 7.04 91.34
CA ASN A 116 49.48 6.51 92.65
C ASN A 116 50.28 5.20 92.56
N SER A 117 50.52 4.66 91.36
CA SER A 117 51.33 3.45 91.14
C SER A 117 51.87 3.34 89.70
N ALA A 118 52.98 2.62 89.51
CA ALA A 118 53.52 2.30 88.19
C ALA A 118 52.55 1.47 87.32
N SER A 119 51.68 0.67 87.96
CA SER A 119 50.63 -0.10 87.27
C SER A 119 49.58 0.82 86.63
N GLN A 120 49.12 1.85 87.35
CA GLN A 120 48.18 2.85 86.82
C GLN A 120 48.77 3.65 85.66
N ILE A 121 50.06 4.04 85.73
CA ILE A 121 50.75 4.72 84.63
C ILE A 121 50.76 3.85 83.37
N THR A 122 51.13 2.57 83.53
CA THR A 122 51.17 1.61 82.41
C THR A 122 49.78 1.43 81.79
N GLN A 123 48.74 1.37 82.62
CA GLN A 123 47.36 1.24 82.16
C GLN A 123 46.88 2.48 81.38
N ILE A 124 47.18 3.69 81.87
CA ILE A 124 46.81 4.95 81.19
C ILE A 124 47.54 5.09 79.85
N LEU A 125 48.83 4.77 79.81
CA LEU A 125 49.61 4.77 78.56
C LEU A 125 49.11 3.72 77.57
N ALA A 126 48.70 2.55 78.06
CA ALA A 126 48.09 1.52 77.22
C ALA A 126 46.76 1.99 76.61
N TYR A 127 45.89 2.66 77.38
CA TYR A 127 44.65 3.23 76.86
C TYR A 127 44.87 4.34 75.83
N GLN A 128 45.84 5.22 76.06
CA GLN A 128 46.18 6.28 75.10
C GLN A 128 46.74 5.72 73.80
N LYS A 129 47.62 4.72 73.89
CA LYS A 129 48.13 4.02 72.72
C LYS A 129 47.01 3.31 71.96
N ALA A 130 46.12 2.60 72.65
CA ALA A 130 44.98 1.95 72.03
C ALA A 130 44.03 2.94 71.32
N ALA A 131 43.79 4.11 71.91
CA ALA A 131 42.98 5.17 71.30
C ALA A 131 43.64 5.76 70.04
N ALA A 132 44.94 6.05 70.08
CA ALA A 132 45.67 6.55 68.91
C ALA A 132 45.75 5.50 67.78
N ASP A 133 45.91 4.22 68.13
CA ASP A 133 45.88 3.12 67.19
C ASP A 133 44.49 2.95 66.55
N GLN A 134 43.41 3.19 67.32
CA GLN A 134 42.04 3.21 66.81
C GLN A 134 41.81 4.38 65.84
N ASP A 135 42.19 5.60 66.20
CA ASP A 135 42.06 6.78 65.34
C ASP A 135 42.85 6.60 64.02
N LYS A 136 44.07 6.05 64.10
CA LYS A 136 44.89 5.73 62.92
C LYS A 136 44.20 4.72 62.00
N ARG A 137 43.52 3.71 62.55
CA ARG A 137 42.74 2.73 61.76
C ARG A 137 41.56 3.40 61.05
N ILE A 138 40.83 4.28 61.73
CA ILE A 138 39.68 5.02 61.14
C ILE A 138 40.17 5.89 59.97
N ILE A 139 41.23 6.70 60.19
CA ILE A 139 41.80 7.55 59.15
C ILE A 139 42.27 6.73 57.94
N THR A 140 42.96 5.61 58.20
CA THR A 140 43.47 4.72 57.13
C THR A 140 42.33 4.11 56.32
N ASN A 141 41.26 3.64 56.98
CA ASN A 141 40.10 3.05 56.30
C ASN A 141 39.35 4.07 55.44
N ILE A 142 39.21 5.32 55.91
CA ILE A 142 38.58 6.39 55.14
C ILE A 142 39.44 6.76 53.92
N ALA A 143 40.76 6.89 54.09
CA ALA A 143 41.68 7.17 52.98
C ALA A 143 41.64 6.08 51.89
N LEU A 144 41.61 4.80 52.29
CA LEU A 144 41.45 3.66 51.36
C LEU A 144 40.09 3.69 50.65
N SER A 145 39.04 4.14 51.34
CA SER A 145 37.70 4.26 50.75
C SER A 145 37.63 5.38 49.70
N ILE A 146 38.29 6.52 49.95
CA ILE A 146 38.41 7.63 48.98
C ILE A 146 39.13 7.15 47.72
N GLN A 147 40.29 6.49 47.88
CA GLN A 147 41.07 5.97 46.77
C GLN A 147 40.27 4.96 45.93
N SER A 148 39.54 4.05 46.58
CA SER A 148 38.66 3.08 45.91
C SER A 148 37.53 3.75 45.14
N LEU A 149 36.91 4.80 45.68
CA LEU A 149 35.85 5.55 44.99
C LEU A 149 36.38 6.30 43.75
N GLU A 150 37.58 6.87 43.84
CA GLU A 150 38.23 7.57 42.72
C GLU A 150 38.58 6.62 41.56
N GLU A 151 39.14 5.44 41.86
CA GLU A 151 39.38 4.39 40.85
C GLU A 151 38.07 3.93 40.19
N ARG A 152 37.01 3.73 40.98
CA ARG A 152 35.70 3.32 40.46
C ARG A 152 35.08 4.37 39.55
N LYS A 153 35.27 5.66 39.84
CA LYS A 153 34.79 6.77 39.00
C LYS A 153 35.52 6.83 37.65
N LEU A 154 36.85 6.75 37.65
CA LEU A 154 37.65 6.77 36.42
C LEU A 154 37.31 5.60 35.49
N ASN A 155 37.13 4.40 36.07
CA ASN A 155 36.70 3.22 35.31
C ASN A 155 35.31 3.42 34.68
N LEU A 156 34.36 4.01 35.41
CA LEU A 156 33.01 4.30 34.90
C LEU A 156 33.05 5.28 33.71
N GLU A 157 33.83 6.36 33.82
CA GLU A 157 33.98 7.35 32.75
C GLU A 157 34.60 6.73 31.48
N SER A 158 35.59 5.85 31.64
CA SER A 158 36.18 5.10 30.51
C SER A 158 35.18 4.11 29.88
N GLU A 159 34.36 3.42 30.68
CA GLU A 159 33.33 2.50 30.17
C GLU A 159 32.27 3.27 29.37
N GLN A 160 31.82 4.43 29.87
CA GLN A 160 30.87 5.32 29.18
C GLN A 160 31.41 5.83 27.84
N GLY A 161 32.68 6.26 27.80
CA GLY A 161 33.32 6.75 26.57
C GLY A 161 33.41 5.68 25.49
N ARG A 162 33.77 4.44 25.84
CA ARG A 162 33.84 3.30 24.89
C ARG A 162 32.46 2.89 24.38
N LEU A 163 31.44 2.96 25.24
CA LEU A 163 30.06 2.62 24.88
C LEU A 163 29.49 3.59 23.84
N ALA A 164 29.70 4.90 24.02
CA ALA A 164 29.21 5.92 23.10
C ALA A 164 29.77 5.73 21.67
N VAL A 165 31.08 5.51 21.54
CA VAL A 165 31.75 5.25 20.25
C VAL A 165 31.24 3.96 19.60
N THR A 166 30.94 2.94 20.40
CA THR A 166 30.42 1.66 19.89
C THR A 166 29.00 1.81 19.34
N LYS A 167 28.12 2.58 20.00
CA LYS A 167 26.75 2.85 19.53
C LYS A 167 26.74 3.63 18.21
N GLU A 168 27.57 4.67 18.10
CA GLU A 168 27.64 5.50 16.89
C GLU A 168 28.06 4.71 15.65
N ASN A 169 29.05 3.81 15.80
CA ASN A 169 29.51 2.97 14.69
C ASN A 169 28.47 1.89 14.29
N LEU A 170 27.73 1.36 15.25
CA LEU A 170 26.71 0.32 15.03
C LEU A 170 25.52 0.86 14.21
N ASP A 171 25.02 2.04 14.57
CA ASP A 171 23.88 2.69 13.90
C ASP A 171 24.23 3.13 12.48
N LYS A 172 25.48 3.54 12.25
CA LYS A 172 25.97 3.95 10.93
C LYS A 172 25.99 2.81 9.92
N ILE A 173 26.51 1.64 10.30
CA ILE A 173 26.68 0.49 9.40
C ILE A 173 25.33 -0.04 8.92
N ILE A 174 24.34 -0.15 9.81
CA ILE A 174 22.98 -0.62 9.43
C ILE A 174 22.31 0.37 8.49
N LYS A 175 22.43 1.67 8.78
CA LYS A 175 21.80 2.71 7.97
C LYS A 175 22.37 2.75 6.55
N GLU A 176 23.69 2.65 6.42
CA GLU A 176 24.37 2.59 5.11
C GLU A 176 23.97 1.35 4.30
N ALA A 177 23.90 0.17 4.94
CA ALA A 177 23.48 -1.07 4.28
C ALA A 177 22.02 -1.02 3.79
N LYS A 178 21.10 -0.46 4.59
CA LYS A 178 19.69 -0.28 4.19
C LYS A 178 19.51 0.72 3.07
N ILE A 179 20.28 1.82 3.06
CA ILE A 179 20.29 2.78 1.96
C ILE A 179 20.75 2.09 0.66
N TYR A 180 21.82 1.29 0.72
CA TYR A 180 22.33 0.55 -0.43
C TYR A 180 21.31 -0.47 -0.99
N GLN A 181 20.63 -1.23 -0.11
CA GLN A 181 19.54 -2.13 -0.52
C GLN A 181 18.37 -1.37 -1.17
N GLY A 182 18.02 -0.20 -0.65
CA GLY A 182 17.00 0.67 -1.24
C GLY A 182 17.38 1.16 -2.64
N VAL A 183 18.64 1.57 -2.85
CA VAL A 183 19.15 1.97 -4.16
C VAL A 183 19.13 0.81 -5.16
N LEU A 184 19.57 -0.39 -4.76
CA LEU A 184 19.52 -1.58 -5.62
C LEU A 184 18.09 -1.95 -5.98
N SER A 185 17.17 -1.95 -5.02
CA SER A 185 15.75 -2.22 -5.26
C SER A 185 15.12 -1.19 -6.21
N GLY A 186 15.50 0.09 -6.10
CA GLY A 186 15.04 1.15 -7.00
C GLY A 186 15.49 0.91 -8.45
N LYS A 187 16.77 0.56 -8.65
CA LYS A 187 17.32 0.26 -9.97
C LYS A 187 16.71 -1.00 -10.61
N ILE A 188 16.46 -2.05 -9.82
CA ILE A 188 15.77 -3.25 -10.31
C ILE A 188 14.36 -2.90 -10.78
N ALA A 189 13.63 -2.10 -10.00
CA ALA A 189 12.29 -1.65 -10.39
C ALA A 189 12.29 -0.81 -11.67
N GLU A 190 13.24 0.11 -11.83
CA GLU A 190 13.41 0.91 -13.04
C GLU A 190 13.71 0.05 -14.27
N LEU A 191 14.66 -0.88 -14.17
CA LEU A 191 15.02 -1.79 -15.26
C LEU A 191 13.89 -2.76 -15.60
N THR A 192 13.15 -3.24 -14.59
CA THR A 192 11.98 -4.13 -14.80
C THR A 192 10.85 -3.38 -15.49
N ALA A 193 10.63 -2.11 -15.13
CA ALA A 193 9.69 -1.25 -15.84
C ALA A 193 10.11 -1.05 -17.30
N ARG A 194 11.40 -0.79 -17.55
CA ARG A 194 11.96 -0.64 -18.90
C ARG A 194 11.88 -1.92 -19.74
N GLN A 195 12.16 -3.07 -19.13
CA GLN A 195 11.99 -4.40 -19.72
C GLN A 195 10.53 -4.59 -20.16
N GLN A 196 9.60 -4.26 -19.27
CA GLN A 196 8.18 -4.40 -19.55
C GLN A 196 7.72 -3.43 -20.64
N GLU A 197 8.21 -2.19 -20.70
CA GLU A 197 7.97 -1.26 -21.81
C GLU A 197 8.38 -1.86 -23.16
N ILE A 198 9.55 -2.50 -23.23
CA ILE A 198 10.04 -3.13 -24.46
C ILE A 198 9.22 -4.36 -24.84
N ILE A 199 8.84 -5.20 -23.86
CA ILE A 199 7.95 -6.35 -24.09
C ILE A 199 6.59 -5.88 -24.60
N ASN A 200 6.00 -4.90 -23.91
CA ASN A 200 4.74 -4.24 -24.26
C ASN A 200 4.77 -3.69 -25.70
N ALA A 201 5.84 -2.99 -26.08
CA ALA A 201 6.03 -2.47 -27.44
C ALA A 201 6.10 -3.57 -28.51
N ARG A 202 6.60 -4.77 -28.17
CA ARG A 202 6.66 -5.92 -29.09
C ARG A 202 5.35 -6.71 -29.17
N SER A 203 4.57 -6.77 -28.10
CA SER A 203 3.31 -7.54 -28.01
C SER A 203 2.05 -6.73 -28.33
N GLY A 204 2.15 -5.41 -28.47
CA GLY A 204 0.99 -4.51 -28.59
C GLY A 204 0.20 -4.37 -27.27
N THR A 205 0.75 -4.87 -26.17
CA THR A 205 0.24 -4.61 -24.81
C THR A 205 0.94 -3.38 -24.23
N PHE A 206 0.45 -2.85 -23.13
CA PHE A 206 1.00 -1.68 -22.46
C PHE A 206 0.74 -1.76 -20.96
N THR A 207 1.50 -0.98 -20.19
CA THR A 207 1.21 -0.73 -18.79
C THR A 207 0.46 0.60 -18.72
N ALA A 208 -0.70 0.60 -18.07
CA ALA A 208 -1.50 1.81 -17.96
C ALA A 208 -0.76 2.82 -17.05
N THR A 209 -0.55 4.02 -17.57
CA THR A 209 -0.03 5.17 -16.82
C THR A 209 -1.21 6.01 -16.41
N ILE A 210 -1.52 5.99 -15.12
CA ILE A 210 -2.71 6.67 -14.61
C ILE A 210 -2.32 8.06 -14.10
N GLY A 211 -2.86 9.09 -14.72
CA GLY A 211 -2.80 10.45 -14.19
C GLY A 211 -3.60 10.57 -12.89
N ASP A 212 -3.42 11.68 -12.18
CA ASP A 212 -4.23 11.97 -11.01
C ASP A 212 -5.69 12.19 -11.42
N SER A 213 -6.63 11.55 -10.72
CA SER A 213 -8.05 11.61 -11.02
C SER A 213 -8.90 11.47 -9.76
N ASN A 214 -9.76 12.46 -9.54
CA ASN A 214 -10.77 12.50 -8.48
C ASN A 214 -12.15 12.02 -8.97
N LEU A 215 -12.20 11.28 -10.07
CA LEU A 215 -13.48 10.91 -10.67
C LEU A 215 -14.33 10.03 -9.76
N ALA A 216 -13.72 9.13 -8.97
CA ALA A 216 -14.48 8.20 -8.14
C ALA A 216 -15.41 8.92 -7.16
N ASP A 217 -16.60 8.36 -7.00
CA ASP A 217 -17.67 8.77 -6.08
C ASP A 217 -17.34 8.50 -4.60
N ASP A 218 -16.24 7.79 -4.32
CA ASP A 218 -15.64 7.64 -2.99
C ASP A 218 -14.16 8.01 -3.09
N TYR A 219 -13.73 8.99 -2.28
CA TYR A 219 -12.37 9.51 -2.32
C TYR A 219 -11.32 8.41 -2.06
N TYR A 220 -11.53 7.52 -1.09
CA TYR A 220 -10.56 6.44 -0.80
C TYR A 220 -10.51 5.37 -1.90
N ALA A 221 -11.55 5.31 -2.74
CA ALA A 221 -11.61 4.47 -3.93
C ALA A 221 -11.01 5.09 -5.19
N SER A 222 -10.65 6.38 -5.14
CA SER A 222 -9.97 7.09 -6.22
C SER A 222 -8.47 6.83 -6.22
N ILE A 223 -7.82 7.02 -7.38
CA ILE A 223 -6.36 6.93 -7.49
C ILE A 223 -5.67 8.00 -6.63
N ASN A 224 -6.26 9.19 -6.54
CA ASN A 224 -5.73 10.29 -5.73
C ASN A 224 -5.80 9.95 -4.24
N GLY A 225 -6.95 9.48 -3.75
CA GLY A 225 -7.08 9.07 -2.36
C GLY A 225 -6.13 7.92 -1.99
N PHE A 226 -5.88 6.98 -2.90
CA PHE A 226 -4.85 5.96 -2.69
C PHE A 226 -3.45 6.57 -2.59
N ARG A 227 -3.04 7.37 -3.60
CA ARG A 227 -1.70 8.01 -3.64
C ARG A 227 -1.45 8.93 -2.46
N GLU A 228 -2.45 9.66 -2.00
CA GLU A 228 -2.33 10.60 -0.88
C GLU A 228 -2.38 9.87 0.47
N SER A 229 -3.32 8.95 0.66
CA SER A 229 -3.68 8.45 2.00
C SER A 229 -3.22 7.03 2.33
N ALA A 230 -2.87 6.19 1.34
CA ALA A 230 -2.45 4.82 1.63
C ALA A 230 -1.08 4.78 2.34
N PRO A 231 -0.79 3.79 3.21
CA PRO A 231 0.57 3.60 3.71
C PRO A 231 1.54 3.17 2.59
N GLY A 232 2.83 3.48 2.74
CA GLY A 232 3.84 3.03 1.79
C GLY A 232 3.94 1.50 1.75
N GLY A 233 4.11 0.94 0.54
CA GLY A 233 4.12 -0.49 0.27
C GLY A 233 2.74 -1.10 0.03
N TYR A 234 1.64 -0.37 0.23
CA TYR A 234 0.29 -0.91 0.03
C TYR A 234 -0.07 -1.01 -1.45
N PHE A 235 -1.05 -1.86 -1.73
CA PHE A 235 -1.56 -2.13 -3.06
C PHE A 235 -3.05 -1.81 -3.16
N ALA A 236 -3.55 -1.55 -4.36
CA ALA A 236 -5.00 -1.47 -4.60
C ALA A 236 -5.33 -1.93 -6.02
N ALA A 237 -6.43 -2.67 -6.15
CA ALA A 237 -6.95 -3.11 -7.45
C ALA A 237 -8.01 -2.12 -7.96
N PHE A 238 -7.77 -1.54 -9.12
CA PHE A 238 -8.65 -0.57 -9.76
C PHE A 238 -9.22 -1.16 -11.05
N SER A 239 -10.54 -1.18 -11.18
CA SER A 239 -11.20 -1.68 -12.40
C SER A 239 -11.42 -0.55 -13.41
N PHE A 240 -11.22 -0.84 -14.69
CA PHE A 240 -11.59 0.05 -15.79
C PHE A 240 -13.04 -0.21 -16.19
N GLY A 241 -13.97 0.63 -15.73
CA GLY A 241 -15.37 0.24 -15.71
C GLY A 241 -15.62 -0.94 -14.75
N ALA A 242 -16.90 -1.22 -14.47
CA ALA A 242 -17.27 -2.22 -13.47
C ALA A 242 -18.44 -3.09 -13.93
N TYR A 243 -19.65 -2.70 -13.56
CA TYR A 243 -20.89 -3.39 -13.88
C TYR A 243 -21.33 -3.08 -15.32
N THR A 244 -20.58 -3.60 -16.30
CA THR A 244 -20.86 -3.41 -17.72
C THR A 244 -20.63 -4.69 -18.52
N HIS A 245 -21.36 -4.84 -19.62
CA HIS A 245 -21.11 -5.87 -20.64
C HIS A 245 -20.19 -5.39 -21.78
N ARG A 246 -19.78 -4.10 -21.80
CA ARG A 246 -18.93 -3.46 -22.83
C ARG A 246 -19.46 -3.63 -24.26
N LYS A 247 -20.77 -3.62 -24.44
CA LYS A 247 -21.42 -3.78 -25.75
C LYS A 247 -22.25 -2.54 -26.05
N GLY A 248 -22.13 -2.01 -27.26
CA GLY A 248 -22.88 -0.82 -27.67
C GLY A 248 -22.43 0.44 -26.93
N MET A 249 -23.39 1.26 -26.53
CA MET A 249 -23.14 2.64 -26.09
C MET A 249 -22.74 2.75 -24.61
N SER A 250 -21.62 3.42 -24.33
CA SER A 250 -21.33 3.91 -22.98
C SER A 250 -22.13 5.20 -22.73
N GLN A 251 -22.93 5.27 -21.68
CA GLN A 251 -23.73 6.45 -21.37
C GLN A 251 -22.84 7.65 -21.03
N TYR A 252 -21.84 7.45 -20.17
CA TYR A 252 -20.85 8.49 -19.87
C TYR A 252 -19.97 8.83 -21.08
N GLY A 253 -19.61 7.85 -21.90
CA GLY A 253 -18.91 8.10 -23.17
C GLY A 253 -19.75 8.94 -24.14
N ALA A 254 -21.04 8.64 -24.29
CA ALA A 254 -21.97 9.43 -25.09
C ALA A 254 -22.09 10.88 -24.56
N ARG A 255 -22.13 11.06 -23.24
CA ARG A 255 -22.08 12.38 -22.61
C ARG A 255 -20.80 13.13 -22.95
N GLY A 256 -19.64 12.48 -22.83
CA GLY A 256 -18.35 13.10 -23.16
C GLY A 256 -18.28 13.52 -24.63
N ARG A 257 -18.71 12.64 -25.55
CA ARG A 257 -18.80 12.94 -27.00
C ARG A 257 -19.71 14.13 -27.28
N ALA A 258 -20.87 14.17 -26.63
CA ALA A 258 -21.83 15.25 -26.75
C ALA A 258 -21.28 16.59 -26.25
N GLN A 259 -20.60 16.59 -25.09
CA GLN A 259 -19.94 17.77 -24.53
C GLN A 259 -18.80 18.30 -25.41
N SER A 260 -18.19 17.44 -26.22
CA SER A 260 -17.20 17.83 -27.23
C SER A 260 -17.81 18.13 -28.61
N GLY A 261 -19.13 18.32 -28.69
CA GLY A 261 -19.81 18.84 -29.88
C GLY A 261 -20.32 17.79 -30.87
N GLN A 262 -20.20 16.49 -30.57
CA GLN A 262 -20.81 15.46 -31.41
C GLN A 262 -22.33 15.46 -31.23
N ASN A 263 -23.09 15.43 -32.33
CA ASN A 263 -24.53 15.28 -32.29
C ASN A 263 -24.93 13.80 -32.05
N TYR A 264 -26.19 13.56 -31.70
CA TYR A 264 -26.68 12.22 -31.37
C TYR A 264 -26.51 11.20 -32.51
N LYS A 265 -26.63 11.63 -33.78
CA LYS A 265 -26.44 10.73 -34.94
C LYS A 265 -25.00 10.25 -35.03
N GLN A 266 -24.03 11.15 -34.85
CA GLN A 266 -22.60 10.82 -34.82
C GLN A 266 -22.26 9.89 -33.64
N ILE A 267 -22.84 10.15 -32.47
CA ILE A 267 -22.67 9.30 -31.27
C ILE A 267 -23.17 7.89 -31.55
N LEU A 268 -24.39 7.75 -32.07
CA LEU A 268 -25.01 6.47 -32.38
C LEU A 268 -24.25 5.72 -33.49
N ALA A 269 -23.83 6.43 -34.53
CA ALA A 269 -23.02 5.87 -35.61
C ALA A 269 -21.69 5.32 -35.10
N HIS A 270 -21.05 5.99 -34.13
CA HIS A 270 -19.84 5.46 -33.50
C HIS A 270 -20.08 4.13 -32.77
N TYR A 271 -21.12 4.05 -31.93
CA TYR A 271 -21.34 2.87 -31.09
C TYR A 271 -22.00 1.69 -31.80
N PHE A 272 -22.83 1.97 -32.80
CA PHE A 272 -23.66 0.97 -33.48
C PHE A 272 -23.31 0.80 -34.96
N GLY A 273 -22.35 1.56 -35.48
CA GLY A 273 -21.88 1.50 -36.86
C GLY A 273 -22.86 2.06 -37.90
N LYS A 274 -23.98 2.66 -37.46
CA LYS A 274 -25.05 3.16 -38.30
C LYS A 274 -25.69 4.40 -37.71
N GLU A 275 -26.05 5.34 -38.58
CA GLU A 275 -26.94 6.44 -38.21
C GLU A 275 -28.38 5.93 -38.04
N PRO A 276 -29.18 6.60 -37.20
CA PRO A 276 -30.58 6.25 -37.06
C PRO A 276 -31.40 6.58 -38.31
N ASN A 277 -32.41 5.78 -38.58
CA ASN A 277 -33.38 5.96 -39.65
C ASN A 277 -34.80 6.17 -39.07
N SER A 278 -35.68 6.77 -39.86
CA SER A 278 -37.07 6.99 -39.47
C SER A 278 -37.91 5.74 -39.71
N ARG A 279 -38.70 5.36 -38.71
CA ARG A 279 -39.64 4.24 -38.71
C ARG A 279 -40.88 4.63 -37.90
N ASP A 280 -42.05 4.14 -38.30
CA ASP A 280 -43.24 4.26 -37.46
C ASP A 280 -43.12 3.32 -36.25
N THR A 281 -43.00 3.92 -35.07
CA THR A 281 -42.89 3.24 -33.78
C THR A 281 -44.14 3.39 -32.92
N GLY A 282 -45.20 4.02 -33.43
CA GLY A 282 -46.45 4.23 -32.70
C GLY A 282 -47.14 2.93 -32.24
N GLY A 283 -48.17 3.08 -31.41
CA GLY A 283 -48.95 1.98 -30.86
C GLY A 283 -48.54 1.61 -29.44
N THR A 284 -48.77 0.36 -29.04
CA THR A 284 -48.58 -0.11 -27.68
C THR A 284 -47.40 -1.09 -27.53
N ILE A 285 -46.88 -1.19 -26.31
CA ILE A 285 -45.90 -2.19 -25.88
C ILE A 285 -46.36 -2.86 -24.58
N LYS A 286 -46.06 -4.16 -24.44
CA LYS A 286 -46.29 -4.93 -23.21
C LYS A 286 -45.13 -4.72 -22.24
N VAL A 287 -45.41 -4.14 -21.09
CA VAL A 287 -44.40 -3.80 -20.07
C VAL A 287 -44.68 -4.59 -18.80
N ALA A 288 -43.67 -5.34 -18.33
CA ALA A 288 -43.79 -6.18 -17.15
C ALA A 288 -44.22 -5.37 -15.93
N GLY A 289 -45.30 -5.81 -15.28
CA GLY A 289 -45.91 -5.14 -14.12
C GLY A 289 -46.83 -3.96 -14.45
N TYR A 290 -46.92 -3.54 -15.72
CA TYR A 290 -47.74 -2.40 -16.15
C TYR A 290 -48.73 -2.73 -17.30
N GLY A 291 -48.57 -3.88 -17.97
CA GLY A 291 -49.44 -4.30 -19.06
C GLY A 291 -49.18 -3.54 -20.37
N ASP A 292 -50.21 -3.36 -21.19
CA ASP A 292 -50.10 -2.62 -22.46
C ASP A 292 -50.02 -1.10 -22.20
N MET A 293 -49.04 -0.44 -22.81
CA MET A 293 -48.74 0.99 -22.62
C MET A 293 -48.47 1.68 -23.95
N ASP A 294 -48.83 2.97 -24.09
CA ASP A 294 -48.39 3.80 -25.22
C ASP A 294 -46.86 3.82 -25.31
N PHE A 295 -46.33 3.37 -26.44
CA PHE A 295 -44.90 3.20 -26.66
C PHE A 295 -44.13 4.52 -26.65
N GLU A 296 -44.61 5.54 -27.38
CA GLU A 296 -43.93 6.84 -27.48
C GLU A 296 -44.40 7.79 -26.36
N GLY A 297 -45.71 7.84 -26.13
CA GLY A 297 -46.35 8.84 -25.27
C GLY A 297 -46.28 8.54 -23.78
N LYS A 298 -45.87 7.33 -23.38
CA LYS A 298 -45.72 6.97 -21.96
C LYS A 298 -44.46 6.16 -21.68
N TYR A 299 -44.26 5.05 -22.39
CA TYR A 299 -43.16 4.13 -22.10
C TYR A 299 -41.78 4.78 -22.22
N LEU A 300 -41.48 5.40 -23.37
CA LEU A 300 -40.17 6.06 -23.57
C LEU A 300 -39.95 7.25 -22.63
N LEU A 301 -41.00 7.96 -22.24
CA LEU A 301 -40.90 9.04 -21.27
C LEU A 301 -40.53 8.53 -19.86
N GLY A 302 -40.86 7.28 -19.55
CA GLY A 302 -40.53 6.62 -18.28
C GLY A 302 -39.13 6.00 -18.20
N ILE A 303 -38.37 5.93 -19.29
CA ILE A 303 -37.01 5.36 -19.26
C ILE A 303 -36.10 6.19 -18.35
N ALA A 304 -35.54 5.57 -17.32
CA ALA A 304 -34.85 6.24 -16.20
C ALA A 304 -33.35 5.90 -16.14
N GLU A 305 -32.72 5.80 -17.31
CA GLU A 305 -31.32 5.38 -17.49
C GLU A 305 -30.30 6.50 -17.27
N MET A 306 -30.56 7.69 -17.82
CA MET A 306 -29.66 8.84 -17.74
C MET A 306 -30.30 10.01 -16.97
N PRO A 307 -29.52 10.75 -16.15
CA PRO A 307 -30.00 11.98 -15.54
C PRO A 307 -30.45 12.99 -16.61
N SER A 308 -31.65 13.53 -16.45
CA SER A 308 -32.23 14.44 -17.46
C SER A 308 -31.52 15.80 -17.56
N SER A 309 -30.60 16.10 -16.64
CA SER A 309 -29.70 17.27 -16.69
C SER A 309 -28.48 17.06 -17.60
N TRP A 310 -28.28 15.87 -18.16
CA TRP A 310 -27.17 15.60 -19.07
C TRP A 310 -27.36 16.28 -20.42
N HIS A 311 -26.27 16.35 -21.19
CA HIS A 311 -26.23 17.06 -22.46
C HIS A 311 -27.37 16.61 -23.40
N PRO A 312 -28.11 17.54 -24.05
CA PRO A 312 -29.28 17.19 -24.87
C PRO A 312 -29.00 16.16 -25.96
N GLU A 313 -27.85 16.25 -26.63
CA GLU A 313 -27.44 15.28 -27.66
C GLU A 313 -27.18 13.87 -27.09
N ALA A 314 -26.72 13.76 -25.83
CA ALA A 314 -26.58 12.46 -25.18
C ALA A 314 -27.96 11.89 -24.80
N LEU A 315 -28.90 12.73 -24.36
CA LEU A 315 -30.29 12.31 -24.09
C LEU A 315 -30.99 11.83 -25.36
N LYS A 316 -30.79 12.52 -26.49
CA LYS A 316 -31.30 12.10 -27.80
C LYS A 316 -30.73 10.74 -28.21
N ALA A 317 -29.42 10.54 -28.05
CA ALA A 317 -28.78 9.25 -28.33
C ALA A 317 -29.38 8.13 -27.45
N GLN A 318 -29.59 8.38 -26.16
CA GLN A 318 -30.23 7.43 -25.26
C GLN A 318 -31.69 7.14 -25.64
N ALA A 319 -32.46 8.15 -26.04
CA ALA A 319 -33.85 7.97 -26.46
C ALA A 319 -33.94 7.04 -27.68
N VAL A 320 -33.10 7.27 -28.70
CA VAL A 320 -33.03 6.41 -29.89
C VAL A 320 -32.54 5.00 -29.56
N ALA A 321 -31.53 4.85 -28.70
CA ALA A 321 -31.02 3.56 -28.28
C ALA A 321 -32.08 2.75 -27.50
N ALA A 322 -32.77 3.37 -26.55
CA ALA A 322 -33.85 2.74 -25.77
C ALA A 322 -35.06 2.40 -26.65
N ARG A 323 -35.41 3.29 -27.60
CA ARG A 323 -36.46 3.04 -28.59
C ARG A 323 -36.13 1.83 -29.45
N THR A 324 -34.95 1.80 -30.05
CA THR A 324 -34.51 0.70 -30.90
C THR A 324 -34.49 -0.63 -30.15
N TYR A 325 -34.08 -0.63 -28.88
CA TYR A 325 -34.06 -1.83 -28.05
C TYR A 325 -35.49 -2.36 -27.82
N ALA A 326 -36.41 -1.48 -27.44
CA ALA A 326 -37.79 -1.86 -27.10
C ALA A 326 -38.68 -2.17 -28.31
N VAL A 327 -38.43 -1.55 -29.48
CA VAL A 327 -39.17 -1.86 -30.71
C VAL A 327 -39.08 -3.35 -31.04
N ARG A 328 -37.96 -4.02 -30.74
CA ARG A 328 -37.81 -5.47 -30.97
C ARG A 328 -38.80 -6.30 -30.17
N TYR A 329 -39.07 -5.94 -28.92
CA TYR A 329 -40.05 -6.61 -28.06
C TYR A 329 -41.47 -6.35 -28.56
N LYS A 330 -41.75 -5.10 -28.94
CA LYS A 330 -43.02 -4.69 -29.55
C LYS A 330 -43.31 -5.47 -30.84
N ASP A 331 -42.35 -5.55 -31.75
CA ASP A 331 -42.47 -6.28 -33.03
C ASP A 331 -42.71 -7.78 -32.81
N GLN A 332 -42.11 -8.36 -31.77
CA GLN A 332 -42.28 -9.76 -31.38
C GLN A 332 -43.56 -10.00 -30.56
N GLY A 333 -44.30 -8.96 -30.20
CA GLY A 333 -45.45 -9.04 -29.28
C GLY A 333 -45.08 -9.54 -27.88
N SER A 334 -43.81 -9.45 -27.50
CA SER A 334 -43.27 -9.96 -26.23
C SER A 334 -43.25 -8.87 -25.15
N GLU A 335 -43.31 -9.29 -23.89
CA GLU A 335 -43.24 -8.38 -22.75
C GLU A 335 -41.79 -7.96 -22.46
N ILE A 336 -41.56 -6.65 -22.28
CA ILE A 336 -40.26 -6.10 -21.86
C ILE A 336 -40.21 -5.91 -20.35
N CYS A 337 -39.10 -6.30 -19.72
CA CYS A 337 -38.86 -6.10 -18.30
C CYS A 337 -38.48 -4.64 -17.97
N THR A 338 -38.63 -4.23 -16.70
CA THR A 338 -38.51 -2.83 -16.25
C THR A 338 -37.28 -2.56 -15.38
N ASN A 339 -36.35 -3.51 -15.32
CA ASN A 339 -35.12 -3.46 -14.55
C ASN A 339 -33.88 -3.51 -15.46
N GLU A 340 -32.70 -3.57 -14.84
CA GLU A 340 -31.38 -3.52 -15.49
C GLU A 340 -31.13 -4.71 -16.45
N ALA A 341 -31.95 -5.76 -16.43
CA ALA A 341 -31.87 -6.83 -17.41
C ALA A 341 -32.42 -6.43 -18.80
N CYS A 342 -33.27 -5.40 -18.85
CA CYS A 342 -33.78 -4.81 -20.10
C CYS A 342 -33.42 -3.33 -20.15
N GLN A 343 -34.24 -2.49 -19.51
CA GLN A 343 -34.00 -1.07 -19.32
C GLN A 343 -34.87 -0.56 -18.18
N VAL A 344 -34.32 0.33 -17.36
CA VAL A 344 -34.98 0.82 -16.15
C VAL A 344 -36.16 1.71 -16.55
N TYR A 345 -37.36 1.34 -16.10
CA TYR A 345 -38.58 2.12 -16.28
C TYR A 345 -39.09 2.65 -14.93
N ASN A 346 -39.50 3.91 -14.91
CA ASN A 346 -40.09 4.56 -13.74
C ASN A 346 -41.42 5.22 -14.11
N ASP A 347 -42.52 4.72 -13.54
CA ASP A 347 -43.86 5.24 -13.85
C ASP A 347 -44.08 6.68 -13.35
N GLY A 348 -43.47 7.07 -12.23
CA GLY A 348 -43.51 8.45 -11.74
C GLY A 348 -42.87 9.42 -12.73
N LYS A 349 -41.73 9.04 -13.31
CA LYS A 349 -41.08 9.78 -14.40
C LYS A 349 -41.94 9.80 -15.66
N ALA A 350 -42.57 8.69 -16.01
CA ALA A 350 -43.46 8.62 -17.19
C ALA A 350 -44.66 9.58 -17.07
N ASN A 351 -45.25 9.68 -15.87
CA ASN A 351 -46.40 10.54 -15.61
C ASN A 351 -46.03 12.03 -15.48
N ASN A 352 -44.80 12.34 -15.03
CA ASN A 352 -44.29 13.71 -14.97
C ASN A 352 -42.84 13.82 -15.50
N PRO A 353 -42.64 13.70 -16.83
CA PRO A 353 -41.29 13.62 -17.37
C PRO A 353 -40.58 14.98 -17.32
N PRO A 354 -39.29 15.00 -16.94
CA PRO A 354 -38.45 16.20 -17.03
C PRO A 354 -38.48 16.79 -18.45
N ALA A 355 -38.45 18.12 -18.55
CA ALA A 355 -38.64 18.83 -19.81
C ALA A 355 -37.58 18.44 -20.86
N GLU A 356 -36.33 18.33 -20.45
CA GLU A 356 -35.19 17.99 -21.30
C GLU A 356 -35.29 16.55 -21.84
N TRP A 357 -35.73 15.62 -20.99
CA TRP A 357 -35.95 14.23 -21.42
C TRP A 357 -37.11 14.14 -22.41
N ARG A 358 -38.25 14.78 -22.11
CA ARG A 358 -39.39 14.85 -23.01
C ARG A 358 -38.98 15.42 -24.37
N ALA A 359 -38.25 16.55 -24.37
CA ALA A 359 -37.77 17.18 -25.59
C ALA A 359 -36.84 16.25 -26.41
N ALA A 360 -35.98 15.47 -25.76
CA ALA A 360 -35.12 14.51 -26.45
C ALA A 360 -35.91 13.35 -27.08
N VAL A 361 -36.91 12.81 -26.38
CA VAL A 361 -37.79 11.74 -26.88
C VAL A 361 -38.61 12.24 -28.07
N GLU A 362 -39.19 13.44 -27.97
CA GLU A 362 -39.99 14.07 -29.03
C GLU A 362 -39.14 14.45 -30.26
N ALA A 363 -37.96 15.04 -30.05
CA ALA A 363 -37.07 15.44 -31.13
C ALA A 363 -36.51 14.24 -31.93
N THR A 364 -36.53 13.04 -31.35
CA THR A 364 -36.05 11.78 -31.97
C THR A 364 -37.20 10.82 -32.24
N ARG A 365 -38.45 11.30 -32.26
CA ARG A 365 -39.62 10.45 -32.41
C ARG A 365 -39.56 9.64 -33.71
N GLY A 366 -39.74 8.34 -33.61
CA GLY A 366 -39.66 7.42 -34.75
C GLY A 366 -38.25 7.14 -35.25
N GLU A 367 -37.19 7.68 -34.63
CA GLU A 367 -35.82 7.34 -35.03
C GLU A 367 -35.32 6.08 -34.33
N VAL A 368 -34.88 5.09 -35.12
CA VAL A 368 -34.37 3.79 -34.66
C VAL A 368 -33.09 3.42 -35.40
N ILE A 369 -32.39 2.36 -34.97
CA ILE A 369 -31.23 1.79 -35.67
C ILE A 369 -31.55 0.37 -36.11
N ASP A 370 -32.05 0.20 -37.33
CA ASP A 370 -32.48 -1.10 -37.83
C ASP A 370 -31.35 -2.13 -37.97
N GLY A 371 -31.68 -3.36 -37.60
CA GLY A 371 -30.78 -4.52 -37.73
C GLY A 371 -29.65 -4.58 -36.70
N VAL A 372 -29.70 -3.77 -35.63
CA VAL A 372 -28.74 -3.79 -34.52
C VAL A 372 -29.48 -3.94 -33.19
N VAL A 373 -28.86 -4.59 -32.20
CA VAL A 373 -29.34 -4.54 -30.80
C VAL A 373 -28.60 -3.40 -30.11
N THR A 374 -29.32 -2.39 -29.66
CA THR A 374 -28.77 -1.19 -29.03
C THR A 374 -28.54 -1.38 -27.54
N TYR A 375 -27.62 -2.28 -27.18
CA TYR A 375 -27.16 -2.40 -25.80
C TYR A 375 -26.46 -1.11 -25.35
N TYR A 376 -26.58 -0.80 -24.07
CA TYR A 376 -25.88 0.31 -23.43
C TYR A 376 -25.63 0.00 -21.96
N ALA A 377 -24.60 0.63 -21.39
CA ALA A 377 -24.32 0.57 -19.97
C ALA A 377 -23.75 1.90 -19.49
N SER A 378 -23.71 2.10 -18.17
CA SER A 378 -23.24 3.36 -17.58
C SER A 378 -21.84 3.76 -18.05
N THR A 379 -20.86 2.89 -17.85
CA THR A 379 -19.44 3.17 -18.13
C THR A 379 -18.75 1.92 -18.66
N HIS A 380 -18.03 2.04 -19.79
CA HIS A 380 -17.35 0.92 -20.44
C HIS A 380 -15.87 0.78 -20.06
N GLY A 381 -15.29 1.80 -19.43
CA GLY A 381 -13.89 1.79 -19.03
C GLY A 381 -12.96 2.20 -20.17
N GLY A 382 -13.44 2.98 -21.15
CA GLY A 382 -12.68 3.41 -22.31
C GLY A 382 -12.51 2.37 -23.42
N PHE A 383 -13.15 1.19 -23.32
CA PHE A 383 -13.13 0.17 -24.37
C PHE A 383 -14.48 -0.52 -24.53
N THR A 384 -14.94 -0.66 -25.77
CA THR A 384 -16.14 -1.41 -26.14
C THR A 384 -15.79 -2.58 -27.07
N THR A 385 -16.55 -3.66 -26.97
CA THR A 385 -16.40 -4.84 -27.84
C THR A 385 -16.92 -4.59 -29.26
N THR A 386 -17.73 -3.54 -29.47
CA THR A 386 -18.34 -3.22 -30.77
C THR A 386 -17.56 -2.17 -31.55
N SER A 387 -16.99 -1.16 -30.88
CA SER A 387 -16.26 -0.05 -31.51
C SER A 387 -14.77 0.02 -31.13
N GLY A 388 -14.28 -0.84 -30.24
CA GLY A 388 -12.88 -0.85 -29.80
C GLY A 388 -12.59 0.24 -28.76
N TRP A 389 -11.46 0.93 -28.88
CA TRP A 389 -11.09 2.02 -27.97
C TRP A 389 -12.03 3.22 -28.12
N ASP A 390 -12.73 3.56 -27.04
CA ASP A 390 -13.62 4.71 -26.99
C ASP A 390 -12.87 5.91 -26.41
N THR A 391 -11.88 6.37 -27.19
CA THR A 391 -11.00 7.49 -26.88
C THR A 391 -11.10 8.58 -27.94
N THR A 392 -10.62 9.78 -27.64
CA THR A 392 -10.65 10.94 -28.56
C THR A 392 -9.87 10.72 -29.86
N ASP A 393 -8.87 9.85 -29.85
CA ASP A 393 -8.05 9.49 -31.03
C ASP A 393 -8.35 8.08 -31.56
N GLY A 394 -9.31 7.36 -30.96
CA GLY A 394 -9.62 5.96 -31.28
C GLY A 394 -8.49 4.98 -30.94
N GLY A 395 -7.44 5.43 -30.25
CA GLY A 395 -6.27 4.63 -29.88
C GLY A 395 -6.25 4.25 -28.40
N GLY A 396 -5.71 3.06 -28.12
CA GLY A 396 -5.33 2.62 -26.78
C GLY A 396 -3.98 3.18 -26.34
N GLY A 397 -3.32 2.48 -25.41
CA GLY A 397 -1.98 2.82 -24.90
C GLY A 397 -2.00 3.25 -23.43
N GLY A 398 -0.81 3.42 -22.84
CA GLY A 398 -0.66 3.68 -21.40
C GLY A 398 -1.51 4.83 -20.87
N ASN A 399 -1.70 5.89 -21.65
CA ASN A 399 -2.45 7.08 -21.28
C ASN A 399 -3.93 7.07 -21.71
N PHE A 400 -4.52 5.93 -22.10
CA PHE A 400 -5.85 5.88 -22.70
C PHE A 400 -6.95 6.52 -21.81
N ILE A 401 -6.82 6.46 -20.48
CA ILE A 401 -7.78 7.06 -19.55
C ILE A 401 -7.91 8.56 -19.76
N GLU A 402 -6.79 9.26 -20.02
CA GLU A 402 -6.78 10.70 -20.27
C GLU A 402 -7.60 11.08 -21.51
N LYS A 403 -7.67 10.14 -22.46
CA LYS A 403 -8.34 10.32 -23.74
C LYS A 403 -9.74 9.68 -23.77
N ALA A 404 -10.13 8.96 -22.72
CA ALA A 404 -11.37 8.18 -22.71
C ALA A 404 -12.60 9.11 -22.70
N TRP A 405 -13.59 8.81 -23.54
CA TRP A 405 -14.83 9.60 -23.54
C TRP A 405 -15.59 9.47 -22.21
N ASP A 406 -15.48 8.32 -21.54
CA ASP A 406 -15.96 8.12 -20.18
C ASP A 406 -15.37 9.13 -19.17
N LYS A 407 -14.10 9.53 -19.35
CA LYS A 407 -13.42 10.53 -18.50
C LYS A 407 -14.01 11.90 -18.74
N ILE A 408 -14.13 12.28 -20.00
CA ILE A 408 -14.68 13.58 -20.43
C ILE A 408 -16.14 13.73 -19.96
N GLY A 409 -16.91 12.64 -20.03
CA GLY A 409 -18.27 12.57 -19.48
C GLY A 409 -18.34 12.67 -17.95
N GLY A 410 -17.21 12.56 -17.25
CA GLY A 410 -17.13 12.61 -15.79
C GLY A 410 -17.60 11.33 -15.12
N SER A 411 -17.30 10.16 -15.67
CA SER A 411 -17.69 8.89 -15.07
C SER A 411 -16.94 8.63 -13.77
N PRO A 412 -17.64 8.41 -12.65
CA PRO A 412 -17.00 8.00 -11.40
C PRO A 412 -16.51 6.56 -11.40
N TRP A 413 -16.94 5.77 -12.39
CA TRP A 413 -16.64 4.34 -12.46
C TRP A 413 -15.62 4.00 -13.54
N LEU A 414 -15.05 5.02 -14.22
CA LEU A 414 -14.04 4.81 -15.24
C LEU A 414 -12.81 4.10 -14.67
N TYR A 415 -12.33 4.54 -13.51
CA TYR A 415 -11.17 3.95 -12.84
C TYR A 415 -11.34 4.06 -11.32
N LYS A 416 -11.75 2.95 -10.69
CA LYS A 416 -12.16 2.92 -9.29
C LYS A 416 -11.82 1.58 -8.64
N ALA A 417 -11.40 1.64 -7.37
CA ALA A 417 -11.26 0.45 -6.53
C ALA A 417 -12.58 0.12 -5.82
N TRP A 418 -12.97 -1.16 -5.81
CA TRP A 418 -14.29 -1.58 -5.31
C TRP A 418 -14.16 -2.34 -4.01
N TYR A 419 -14.95 -1.93 -3.00
CA TYR A 419 -14.88 -2.50 -1.64
C TYR A 419 -16.21 -2.45 -0.86
N THR A 420 -17.33 -2.36 -1.57
CA THR A 420 -18.67 -2.36 -0.98
C THR A 420 -19.46 -3.58 -1.49
N GLN A 421 -20.47 -4.02 -0.74
CA GLN A 421 -21.30 -5.20 -1.06
C GLN A 421 -22.05 -5.10 -2.40
N GLY A 422 -22.13 -3.89 -2.98
CA GLY A 422 -22.78 -3.63 -4.27
C GLY A 422 -22.12 -2.45 -4.97
N TYR A 423 -22.87 -1.73 -5.79
CA TYR A 423 -22.32 -0.58 -6.52
C TYR A 423 -22.44 0.76 -5.77
N SER A 424 -23.21 0.80 -4.67
CA SER A 424 -23.40 2.02 -3.87
C SER A 424 -22.27 2.23 -2.87
N VAL A 425 -21.85 3.48 -2.70
CA VAL A 425 -20.87 3.90 -1.69
C VAL A 425 -21.37 3.74 -0.25
N ASN A 426 -22.69 3.70 -0.07
CA ASN A 426 -23.35 3.52 1.23
C ASN A 426 -23.60 2.05 1.58
N SER A 427 -23.31 1.12 0.68
CA SER A 427 -23.44 -0.32 0.96
C SER A 427 -22.40 -0.77 1.99
N ALA A 428 -22.66 -1.92 2.63
CA ALA A 428 -21.76 -2.48 3.63
C ALA A 428 -20.34 -2.65 3.07
N LYS A 429 -19.34 -2.30 3.89
CA LYS A 429 -17.90 -2.40 3.56
C LYS A 429 -17.19 -3.54 4.30
N CYS A 430 -17.94 -4.30 5.10
CA CYS A 430 -17.43 -5.42 5.90
C CYS A 430 -16.20 -5.03 6.73
N GLY A 431 -16.36 -4.01 7.58
CA GLY A 431 -15.32 -3.54 8.50
C GLY A 431 -14.20 -2.71 7.88
N ARG A 432 -14.16 -2.53 6.55
CA ARG A 432 -13.10 -1.77 5.88
C ARG A 432 -13.46 -0.29 5.69
N SER A 433 -12.50 0.59 5.96
CA SER A 433 -12.59 2.02 5.66
C SER A 433 -12.10 2.36 4.25
N ASN A 434 -11.23 1.52 3.67
CA ASN A 434 -10.58 1.76 2.37
C ASN A 434 -10.40 0.44 1.58
N PRO A 435 -10.18 0.53 0.25
CA PRO A 435 -9.99 -0.63 -0.64
C PRO A 435 -8.53 -1.08 -0.78
N TRP A 436 -7.63 -0.67 0.12
CA TRP A 436 -6.20 -0.93 -0.04
C TRP A 436 -5.80 -2.22 0.67
N LEU A 437 -4.76 -2.87 0.18
CA LEU A 437 -4.24 -4.13 0.64
C LEU A 437 -2.83 -3.93 1.19
N SER A 438 -2.56 -4.48 2.37
CA SER A 438 -1.20 -4.58 2.87
C SER A 438 -0.35 -5.50 1.96
N PRO A 439 0.99 -5.41 2.03
CA PRO A 439 1.87 -6.36 1.37
C PRO A 439 1.55 -7.83 1.68
N GLU A 440 1.08 -8.13 2.90
CA GLU A 440 0.71 -9.49 3.31
C GLU A 440 -0.63 -9.92 2.70
N GLU A 441 -1.64 -9.04 2.73
CA GLU A 441 -2.96 -9.30 2.12
C GLU A 441 -2.82 -9.52 0.60
N MET A 442 -1.96 -8.74 -0.08
CA MET A 442 -1.68 -8.94 -1.50
C MET A 442 -0.92 -10.25 -1.77
N ALA A 443 0.06 -10.60 -0.93
CA ALA A 443 0.77 -11.89 -1.03
C ALA A 443 -0.19 -13.08 -0.87
N ASP A 444 -1.16 -12.99 0.04
CA ASP A 444 -2.17 -14.03 0.27
C ASP A 444 -3.10 -14.24 -0.95
N ILE A 445 -3.42 -13.18 -1.70
CA ILE A 445 -4.14 -13.28 -2.98
C ILE A 445 -3.28 -13.98 -4.04
N VAL A 446 -2.00 -13.64 -4.15
CA VAL A 446 -1.08 -14.31 -5.09
C VAL A 446 -0.93 -15.79 -4.74
N ASN A 447 -0.76 -16.11 -3.45
CA ASN A 447 -0.69 -17.50 -2.97
C ASN A 447 -1.97 -18.26 -3.29
N THR A 448 -3.13 -17.63 -3.17
CA THR A 448 -4.41 -18.21 -3.60
C THR A 448 -4.40 -18.58 -5.08
N ALA A 449 -3.90 -17.70 -5.95
CA ALA A 449 -3.82 -17.98 -7.38
C ALA A 449 -2.89 -19.18 -7.68
N ILE A 450 -1.73 -19.26 -7.02
CA ILE A 450 -0.79 -20.38 -7.15
C ILE A 450 -1.44 -21.68 -6.66
N ALA A 451 -2.14 -21.63 -5.53
CA ALA A 451 -2.76 -22.80 -4.92
C ALA A 451 -3.91 -23.35 -5.77
N LEU A 452 -4.75 -22.46 -6.31
CA LEU A 452 -5.81 -22.80 -7.26
C LEU A 452 -5.26 -23.48 -8.53
N LYS A 453 -4.06 -23.10 -8.97
CA LYS A 453 -3.39 -23.69 -10.14
C LYS A 453 -2.71 -25.01 -9.84
N SER A 454 -2.06 -25.11 -8.67
CA SER A 454 -1.30 -26.29 -8.26
C SER A 454 -2.20 -27.47 -7.87
N GLY A 455 -3.43 -27.17 -7.42
CA GLY A 455 -4.39 -28.18 -6.98
C GLY A 455 -3.98 -28.85 -5.66
N GLY A 456 -4.73 -29.88 -5.24
CA GLY A 456 -4.41 -30.67 -4.05
C GLY A 456 -4.71 -29.99 -2.70
N ILE A 457 -5.39 -28.85 -2.71
CA ILE A 457 -5.88 -28.16 -1.50
C ILE A 457 -7.41 -28.14 -1.45
N ASP A 458 -7.96 -27.99 -0.25
CA ASP A 458 -9.40 -27.84 -0.06
C ASP A 458 -9.84 -26.44 -0.50
N THR A 459 -10.31 -26.34 -1.74
CA THR A 459 -10.74 -25.06 -2.32
C THR A 459 -11.97 -24.47 -1.61
N SER A 460 -12.71 -25.24 -0.82
CA SER A 460 -13.85 -24.72 -0.04
C SER A 460 -13.41 -23.77 1.08
N ARG A 461 -12.14 -23.83 1.49
CA ARG A 461 -11.52 -22.95 2.47
C ARG A 461 -10.82 -21.73 1.84
N ILE A 462 -10.88 -21.58 0.51
CA ILE A 462 -10.42 -20.37 -0.19
C ILE A 462 -11.57 -19.36 -0.18
N THR A 463 -11.73 -18.76 0.99
CA THR A 463 -12.66 -17.64 1.23
C THR A 463 -11.89 -16.54 1.95
N PRO A 464 -12.42 -15.31 2.05
CA PRO A 464 -11.73 -14.25 2.77
C PRO A 464 -11.48 -14.60 4.22
N VAL A 465 -10.34 -14.13 4.75
CA VAL A 465 -10.00 -14.27 6.17
C VAL A 465 -10.91 -13.45 7.10
N THR A 466 -11.60 -12.45 6.54
CA THR A 466 -12.56 -11.60 7.26
C THR A 466 -13.87 -12.35 7.47
N THR A 467 -13.89 -13.30 8.42
CA THR A 467 -15.04 -14.18 8.66
C THR A 467 -16.23 -13.49 9.31
N GLU A 468 -16.08 -12.26 9.82
CA GLU A 468 -17.16 -11.52 10.49
C GLU A 468 -18.40 -11.34 9.62
N CYS A 469 -18.25 -11.28 8.30
CA CYS A 469 -19.35 -10.98 7.40
C CYS A 469 -20.02 -12.25 6.84
N TRP A 470 -19.25 -13.32 6.59
CA TRP A 470 -19.73 -14.48 5.84
C TRP A 470 -19.60 -15.80 6.63
N GLY A 471 -18.93 -15.77 7.79
CA GLY A 471 -18.60 -16.96 8.58
C GLY A 471 -17.58 -17.87 7.88
N GLY A 472 -17.46 -19.11 8.37
CA GLY A 472 -16.64 -20.15 7.77
C GLY A 472 -15.31 -20.41 8.47
N ASN A 473 -14.54 -21.35 7.90
CA ASN A 473 -13.23 -21.77 8.38
C ASN A 473 -12.17 -21.62 7.27
N PRO A 474 -11.84 -20.38 6.86
CA PRO A 474 -10.84 -20.15 5.82
C PRO A 474 -9.47 -20.68 6.26
N TYR A 475 -8.57 -20.91 5.29
CA TYR A 475 -7.15 -20.97 5.62
C TYR A 475 -6.71 -19.63 6.19
N SER A 476 -5.93 -19.64 7.27
CA SER A 476 -5.12 -18.46 7.63
C SER A 476 -4.08 -18.19 6.54
N MET A 477 -3.54 -16.96 6.49
CA MET A 477 -2.55 -16.59 5.47
C MET A 477 -1.28 -17.45 5.55
N SER A 478 -0.86 -17.83 6.77
CA SER A 478 0.30 -18.68 7.02
C SER A 478 0.05 -20.14 6.63
N GLU A 479 -1.14 -20.67 6.92
CA GLU A 479 -1.54 -22.02 6.49
C GLU A 479 -1.65 -22.12 4.97
N LEU A 480 -2.29 -21.15 4.31
CA LEU A 480 -2.39 -21.17 2.85
C LEU A 480 -1.00 -21.13 2.21
N ARG A 481 -0.11 -20.28 2.74
CA ARG A 481 1.27 -20.20 2.26
C ARG A 481 2.04 -21.52 2.47
N SER A 482 1.85 -22.21 3.59
CA SER A 482 2.58 -23.47 3.87
C SER A 482 2.16 -24.61 2.94
N VAL A 483 0.91 -24.62 2.48
CA VAL A 483 0.40 -25.60 1.51
C VAL A 483 0.57 -25.16 0.05
N THR A 484 1.18 -23.99 -0.20
CA THR A 484 1.38 -23.42 -1.54
C THR A 484 2.87 -23.35 -1.88
N PRO A 485 3.42 -24.36 -2.58
CA PRO A 485 4.81 -24.31 -3.04
C PRO A 485 5.06 -23.06 -3.90
N GLY A 486 6.14 -22.32 -3.59
CA GLY A 486 6.46 -21.05 -4.27
C GLY A 486 5.63 -19.84 -3.81
N GLY A 487 4.83 -19.99 -2.75
CA GLY A 487 4.11 -18.87 -2.14
C GLY A 487 5.05 -17.83 -1.53
N ILE A 488 4.62 -16.56 -1.57
CA ILE A 488 5.36 -15.41 -1.04
C ILE A 488 4.81 -14.97 0.32
N SER A 489 5.67 -14.38 1.15
CA SER A 489 5.29 -13.84 2.45
C SER A 489 4.78 -12.40 2.39
N GLN A 490 5.29 -11.60 1.46
CA GLN A 490 4.96 -10.19 1.27
C GLN A 490 5.08 -9.82 -0.21
N ALA A 491 4.12 -9.08 -0.74
CA ALA A 491 4.22 -8.47 -2.06
C ALA A 491 5.07 -7.20 -1.99
N THR A 492 6.03 -7.04 -2.91
CA THR A 492 7.00 -5.93 -2.91
C THR A 492 7.09 -5.22 -4.26
N SER A 493 6.61 -5.84 -5.33
CA SER A 493 6.58 -5.28 -6.68
C SER A 493 5.30 -5.70 -7.37
N VAL A 494 4.84 -4.88 -8.31
CA VAL A 494 3.73 -5.22 -9.20
C VAL A 494 3.97 -4.63 -10.57
N SER A 495 3.62 -5.39 -11.59
CA SER A 495 3.56 -4.95 -12.98
C SER A 495 2.30 -5.54 -13.60
N VAL A 496 1.59 -4.73 -14.39
CA VAL A 496 0.37 -5.15 -15.07
C VAL A 496 0.51 -4.83 -16.55
N SER A 497 0.24 -5.82 -17.39
CA SER A 497 0.22 -5.69 -18.85
C SER A 497 -1.21 -5.80 -19.36
N GLN A 498 -1.60 -4.86 -20.21
CA GLN A 498 -2.96 -4.68 -20.68
C GLN A 498 -2.96 -4.46 -22.20
N GLY A 499 -4.03 -4.86 -22.87
CA GLY A 499 -4.18 -4.65 -24.32
C GLY A 499 -5.61 -4.92 -24.75
N ASN A 500 -6.09 -4.18 -25.75
CA ASN A 500 -7.44 -4.32 -26.33
C ASN A 500 -8.56 -4.41 -25.26
N GLY A 501 -8.52 -3.51 -24.28
CA GLY A 501 -9.48 -3.48 -23.18
C GLY A 501 -9.42 -4.70 -22.25
N THR A 502 -8.29 -5.38 -22.14
CA THR A 502 -8.14 -6.52 -21.22
C THR A 502 -6.85 -6.43 -20.45
N THR A 503 -6.86 -6.95 -19.22
CA THR A 503 -5.65 -7.20 -18.44
C THR A 503 -5.14 -8.57 -18.81
N SER A 504 -4.05 -8.60 -19.57
CA SER A 504 -3.48 -9.86 -20.05
C SER A 504 -2.70 -10.55 -18.92
N GLN A 505 -1.91 -9.79 -18.16
CA GLN A 505 -0.98 -10.34 -17.20
C GLN A 505 -0.80 -9.45 -15.98
N VAL A 506 -0.66 -10.07 -14.81
CA VAL A 506 -0.28 -9.46 -13.54
C VAL A 506 0.95 -10.18 -13.02
N THR A 507 2.03 -9.45 -12.80
CA THR A 507 3.28 -9.98 -12.27
C THR A 507 3.57 -9.34 -10.91
N ILE A 508 3.66 -10.15 -9.86
CA ILE A 508 3.95 -9.70 -8.48
C ILE A 508 5.15 -10.49 -7.96
N ASN A 509 6.23 -9.81 -7.55
CA ASN A 509 7.49 -10.44 -7.13
C ASN A 509 8.02 -11.49 -8.14
N GLY A 510 7.87 -11.23 -9.43
CA GLY A 510 8.27 -12.16 -10.50
C GLY A 510 7.31 -13.35 -10.71
N ILE A 511 6.26 -13.50 -9.89
CA ILE A 511 5.20 -14.49 -10.13
C ILE A 511 4.20 -13.90 -11.11
N THR A 512 4.02 -14.60 -12.23
CA THR A 512 3.19 -14.15 -13.34
C THR A 512 1.86 -14.91 -13.39
N LEU A 513 0.77 -14.17 -13.41
CA LEU A 513 -0.61 -14.66 -13.48
C LEU A 513 -1.32 -14.02 -14.67
N SER A 514 -2.24 -14.75 -15.32
CA SER A 514 -3.18 -14.09 -16.24
C SER A 514 -4.13 -13.18 -15.47
N GLY A 515 -4.69 -12.17 -16.16
CA GLY A 515 -5.66 -11.26 -15.53
C GLY A 515 -6.87 -12.00 -14.95
N ASP A 516 -7.35 -13.05 -15.62
CA ASP A 516 -8.47 -13.88 -15.14
C ASP A 516 -8.09 -14.74 -13.92
N GLU A 517 -6.89 -15.34 -13.90
CA GLU A 517 -6.39 -16.07 -12.72
C GLU A 517 -6.29 -15.14 -11.50
N PHE A 518 -5.67 -13.97 -11.68
CA PHE A 518 -5.55 -12.99 -10.61
C PHE A 518 -6.92 -12.51 -10.13
N LYS A 519 -7.81 -12.15 -11.05
CA LYS A 519 -9.17 -11.70 -10.71
C LYS A 519 -9.95 -12.75 -9.95
N LYS A 520 -9.88 -14.01 -10.37
CA LYS A 520 -10.54 -15.12 -9.68
C LYS A 520 -10.01 -15.26 -8.25
N ALA A 521 -8.69 -15.28 -8.07
CA ALA A 521 -8.09 -15.36 -6.75
C ALA A 521 -8.46 -14.16 -5.87
N PHE A 522 -8.41 -12.94 -6.44
CA PHE A 522 -8.78 -11.71 -5.77
C PHE A 522 -10.22 -11.77 -5.27
N ASN A 523 -11.19 -12.10 -6.13
CA ASN A 523 -12.61 -12.12 -5.76
C ASN A 523 -12.97 -13.26 -4.79
N LEU A 524 -12.17 -14.32 -4.72
CA LEU A 524 -12.37 -15.40 -3.74
C LEU A 524 -11.72 -15.10 -2.38
N ARG A 525 -10.61 -14.36 -2.37
CA ARG A 525 -9.76 -14.25 -1.17
C ARG A 525 -9.71 -12.86 -0.55
N ALA A 526 -9.89 -11.80 -1.33
CA ALA A 526 -9.69 -10.45 -0.84
C ALA A 526 -10.59 -10.16 0.38
N PRO A 527 -10.04 -9.51 1.42
CA PRO A 527 -10.75 -9.25 2.66
C PRO A 527 -11.93 -8.28 2.46
N GLY A 528 -12.90 -8.32 3.37
CA GLY A 528 -14.07 -7.44 3.31
C GLY A 528 -14.93 -7.68 2.07
N HIS A 529 -15.43 -6.59 1.46
CA HIS A 529 -16.13 -6.63 0.17
C HIS A 529 -15.26 -6.17 -1.01
N LEU A 530 -13.93 -6.32 -0.90
CA LEU A 530 -13.06 -6.02 -2.03
C LEU A 530 -13.41 -6.89 -3.23
N SER A 531 -13.52 -6.26 -4.39
CA SER A 531 -13.83 -6.98 -5.62
C SER A 531 -13.26 -6.33 -6.86
N ILE A 532 -13.12 -7.14 -7.89
CA ILE A 532 -13.02 -6.74 -9.29
C ILE A 532 -14.37 -7.13 -9.90
N PRO A 533 -15.36 -6.21 -9.93
CA PRO A 533 -16.78 -6.53 -10.10
C PRO A 533 -17.18 -6.91 -11.53
N GLN A 534 -16.26 -6.80 -12.48
CA GLN A 534 -16.51 -7.10 -13.89
C GLN A 534 -16.98 -8.55 -14.07
N SER A 535 -17.92 -8.79 -14.97
CA SER A 535 -18.41 -10.14 -15.29
C SER A 535 -18.08 -10.51 -16.74
N GLY A 536 -17.52 -11.69 -16.96
CA GLY A 536 -17.16 -12.18 -18.30
C GLY A 536 -15.89 -11.58 -18.91
N PHE A 537 -15.14 -10.73 -18.19
CA PHE A 537 -13.83 -10.22 -18.62
C PHE A 537 -12.99 -9.70 -17.45
N ALA A 538 -11.69 -9.54 -17.66
CA ALA A 538 -10.75 -8.88 -16.76
C ALA A 538 -10.17 -7.63 -17.42
N PHE A 539 -10.45 -6.45 -16.86
CA PHE A 539 -9.83 -5.19 -17.27
C PHE A 539 -9.63 -4.27 -16.07
N PHE A 540 -8.50 -4.41 -15.42
CA PHE A 540 -8.12 -3.72 -14.20
C PHE A 540 -6.62 -3.45 -14.16
N ASN A 541 -6.22 -2.56 -13.26
CA ASN A 541 -4.83 -2.32 -12.92
C ASN A 541 -4.61 -2.57 -11.42
N ILE A 542 -3.37 -2.85 -11.05
CA ILE A 542 -2.94 -2.95 -9.66
C ILE A 542 -1.93 -1.85 -9.43
N GLU A 543 -2.25 -0.97 -8.51
CA GLU A 543 -1.39 0.14 -8.11
C GLU A 543 -0.62 -0.25 -6.85
N LYS A 544 0.60 0.26 -6.72
CA LYS A 544 1.43 0.16 -5.53
C LYS A 544 1.89 1.57 -5.12
N LYS A 545 1.77 1.88 -3.83
CA LYS A 545 2.40 3.05 -3.20
C LYS A 545 3.69 2.63 -2.51
#